data_AF-A0A415FDD9-F1
#
_entry.id   AF-A0A415FDD9-F1
#
_cell.length_a   1.000
_cell.length_b   1.000
_cell.length_c   1.000
_cell.angle_alpha   90.00
_cell.angle_beta   90.00
_cell.angle_gamma   90.00
#
_symmetry.space_group_name_H-M   'P 1'
#
loop_
_entity.id
_entity.type
_entity.pdbx_description
1 polymer ?
#
loop_
_entity_poly.entity_id
_entity_poly.type
_entity_poly.pdbx_seq_one_letter_code
_entity_poly.pdbx_strand_id
1 'polypeptide(L)'
;MAKVLNDVAWKALSNTSNKILFHEECIEHFKNYWDWSELSSNTDLKLNYYLIDKFIDLWDWSEIINRYYDDASLYTIDFLEKYVDRIPTNNLQNSYLWYSIVKRRMKELAFEIVSQ
;
A
#
# COMPACT_ATOMS: atom_id res chain seq x y z
N MET A 1 30.52 -1.12 -10.84
CA MET A 1 30.16 -2.43 -10.26
C MET A 1 29.66 -2.32 -8.83
N ALA A 2 30.42 -1.75 -7.87
CA ALA A 2 29.98 -1.66 -6.47
C ALA A 2 28.64 -0.92 -6.25
N LYS A 3 28.41 0.22 -6.92
CA LYS A 3 27.13 0.96 -6.83
C LYS A 3 25.94 0.13 -7.35
N VAL A 4 26.09 -0.48 -8.52
CA VAL A 4 25.02 -1.32 -9.12
C VAL A 4 24.69 -2.51 -8.22
N LEU A 5 25.69 -3.15 -7.61
CA LEU A 5 25.46 -4.25 -6.66
C LEU A 5 24.70 -3.77 -5.41
N ASN A 6 25.01 -2.57 -4.93
CA ASN A 6 24.30 -1.97 -3.79
C ASN A 6 22.84 -1.65 -4.12
N ASP A 7 22.57 -1.04 -5.29
CA ASP A 7 21.21 -0.70 -5.71
C ASP A 7 20.36 -1.97 -5.87
N VAL A 8 20.93 -3.05 -6.43
CA VAL A 8 20.26 -4.36 -6.53
C VAL A 8 20.00 -4.96 -5.15
N ALA A 9 20.93 -4.84 -4.21
CA ALA A 9 20.75 -5.36 -2.85
C ALA A 9 19.60 -4.65 -2.12
N TRP A 10 19.52 -3.33 -2.20
CA TRP A 10 18.45 -2.56 -1.58
C TRP A 10 17.09 -2.82 -2.21
N LYS A 11 17.05 -2.98 -3.53
CA LYS A 11 15.84 -3.41 -4.22
C LYS A 11 15.35 -4.77 -3.70
N ALA A 12 16.25 -5.75 -3.58
CA ALA A 12 15.93 -7.07 -3.04
C ALA A 12 15.49 -7.03 -1.56
N LEU A 13 16.10 -6.17 -0.74
CA LEU A 13 15.68 -5.96 0.65
C LEU A 13 14.29 -5.32 0.72
N SER A 14 13.95 -4.42 -0.21
CA SER A 14 12.64 -3.75 -0.24
C SER A 14 11.50 -4.71 -0.54
N ASN A 15 11.77 -5.77 -1.31
CA ASN A 15 10.80 -6.80 -1.69
C ASN A 15 10.95 -8.11 -0.87
N THR A 16 11.67 -8.07 0.26
CA THR A 16 11.84 -9.27 1.09
C THR A 16 10.59 -9.54 1.94
N SER A 17 10.38 -10.80 2.32
CA SER A 17 9.34 -11.21 3.28
C SER A 17 9.82 -11.13 4.74
N ASN A 18 11.05 -10.66 4.99
CA ASN A 18 11.61 -10.54 6.32
C ASN A 18 11.02 -9.35 7.10
N LYS A 19 9.93 -9.61 7.82
CA LYS A 19 9.19 -8.63 8.63
C LYS A 19 10.03 -7.92 9.69
N ILE A 20 11.16 -8.50 10.12
CA ILE A 20 12.05 -7.88 11.11
C ILE A 20 12.60 -6.54 10.58
N LEU A 21 12.75 -6.39 9.27
CA LEU A 21 13.28 -5.18 8.64
C LEU A 21 12.25 -4.04 8.56
N PHE A 22 10.97 -4.35 8.76
CA PHE A 22 9.84 -3.46 8.46
C PHE A 22 9.23 -2.81 9.71
N HIS A 23 10.05 -2.57 10.72
CA HIS A 23 9.67 -1.65 11.79
C HIS A 23 10.02 -0.21 11.39
N GLU A 24 9.23 0.73 11.90
CA GLU A 24 9.29 2.15 11.55
C GLU A 24 10.69 2.75 11.60
N GLU A 25 11.43 2.50 12.69
CA GLU A 25 12.77 3.06 12.90
C GLU A 25 13.75 2.62 11.80
N CYS A 26 13.67 1.36 11.35
CA CYS A 26 14.48 0.87 10.24
C CYS A 26 14.08 1.51 8.90
N ILE A 27 12.79 1.66 8.64
CA ILE A 27 12.31 2.32 7.41
C ILE A 27 12.80 3.77 7.39
N GLU A 28 12.70 4.48 8.51
CA GLU A 28 13.14 5.86 8.62
C GLU A 28 14.66 6.02 8.46
N HIS A 29 15.43 5.23 9.21
CA HIS A 29 16.89 5.33 9.23
C HIS A 29 17.49 5.10 7.83
N PHE A 30 16.88 4.20 7.06
CA PHE A 30 17.35 3.82 5.72
C PHE A 30 16.46 4.34 4.58
N LYS A 31 15.62 5.36 4.81
CA LYS A 31 14.63 5.87 3.84
C LYS A 31 15.18 6.22 2.45
N ASN A 32 16.44 6.66 2.37
CA ASN A 32 17.08 7.05 1.11
C ASN A 32 17.64 5.86 0.32
N TYR A 33 17.63 4.66 0.91
CA TYR A 33 18.16 3.46 0.31
C TYR A 33 17.07 2.51 -0.14
N TRP A 34 15.92 2.51 0.53
CA TRP A 34 14.79 1.68 0.13
C TRP A 34 14.31 2.00 -1.29
N ASP A 35 13.98 0.96 -2.04
CA ASP A 35 13.19 1.07 -3.26
C ASP A 35 11.72 1.20 -2.85
N TRP A 36 11.20 2.42 -2.91
CA TRP A 36 9.85 2.73 -2.44
C TRP A 36 8.77 2.11 -3.32
N SER A 37 9.03 1.81 -4.59
CA SER A 37 8.06 1.11 -5.44
C SER A 37 7.93 -0.34 -4.96
N GLU A 38 9.05 -1.02 -4.73
CA GLU A 38 9.04 -2.38 -4.19
C GLU A 38 8.43 -2.42 -2.78
N LEU A 39 8.80 -1.51 -1.86
CA LEU A 39 8.19 -1.44 -0.52
C LEU A 39 6.68 -1.19 -0.58
N SER A 40 6.22 -0.34 -1.50
CA SER A 40 4.80 -0.04 -1.68
C SER A 40 4.02 -1.29 -2.06
N SER A 41 4.56 -2.09 -2.98
CA SER A 41 3.95 -3.35 -3.42
C SER A 41 4.09 -4.50 -2.41
N ASN A 42 5.00 -4.37 -1.43
CA ASN A 42 5.34 -5.43 -0.50
C ASN A 42 4.24 -5.70 0.54
N THR A 43 3.52 -6.81 0.37
CA THR A 43 2.43 -7.25 1.25
C THR A 43 2.88 -7.74 2.63
N ASP A 44 4.16 -8.05 2.82
CA ASP A 44 4.70 -8.42 4.14
C ASP A 44 4.99 -7.21 5.03
N LEU A 45 5.14 -6.01 4.44
CA LEU A 45 5.13 -4.74 5.17
C LEU A 45 3.68 -4.39 5.54
N LYS A 46 3.34 -4.42 6.83
CA LYS A 46 1.99 -4.03 7.27
C LYS A 46 1.83 -2.52 7.26
N LEU A 47 1.15 -1.99 6.25
CA LEU A 47 0.82 -0.57 6.18
C LEU A 47 -0.27 -0.22 7.21
N ASN A 48 -0.15 0.97 7.77
CA ASN A 48 -1.17 1.60 8.60
C ASN A 48 -1.16 3.11 8.33
N TYR A 49 -2.20 3.82 8.76
CA TYR A 49 -2.32 5.26 8.50
C TYR A 49 -1.11 6.06 8.98
N TYR A 50 -0.55 5.73 10.14
CA TYR A 50 0.60 6.43 10.69
C TYR A 50 1.85 6.27 9.81
N LEU A 51 2.17 5.04 9.39
CA LEU A 51 3.31 4.77 8.51
C LEU A 51 3.12 5.40 7.12
N ILE A 52 1.90 5.40 6.60
CA ILE A 52 1.56 6.04 5.34
C ILE A 52 1.75 7.55 5.43
N ASP A 53 1.18 8.19 6.45
CA ASP A 53 1.27 9.64 6.67
C ASP A 53 2.73 10.09 6.84
N LYS A 54 3.54 9.33 7.57
CA LYS A 54 4.95 9.67 7.86
C LYS A 54 5.81 9.75 6.59
N PHE A 55 5.53 8.91 5.60
CA PHE A 55 6.31 8.82 4.35
C PHE A 55 5.45 9.11 3.11
N ILE A 56 4.43 9.96 3.26
CA ILE A 56 3.35 10.18 2.28
C ILE A 56 3.84 10.51 0.86
N ASP A 57 4.95 11.24 0.76
CA ASP A 57 5.52 11.68 -0.52
C ASP A 57 6.49 10.66 -1.13
N LEU A 58 6.88 9.62 -0.38
CA LEU A 58 7.83 8.60 -0.85
C LEU A 58 7.12 7.36 -1.39
N TRP A 59 5.89 7.10 -0.95
CA TRP A 59 5.12 5.95 -1.40
C TRP A 59 4.77 6.00 -2.89
N ASP A 60 4.86 4.85 -3.55
CA ASP A 60 4.27 4.62 -4.86
C ASP A 60 2.79 4.27 -4.68
N TRP A 61 1.95 5.28 -4.87
CA TRP A 61 0.50 5.17 -4.69
C TRP A 61 -0.15 4.21 -5.68
N SER A 62 0.44 3.97 -6.86
CA SER A 62 -0.09 2.99 -7.81
C SER A 62 0.04 1.57 -7.28
N GLU A 63 1.15 1.30 -6.60
CA GLU A 63 1.40 0.01 -5.95
C GLU A 63 0.57 -0.10 -4.67
N ILE A 64 0.52 0.95 -3.84
CA ILE A 64 -0.24 0.95 -2.58
C ILE A 64 -1.71 0.61 -2.78
N ILE A 65 -2.37 1.04 -3.86
CA ILE A 65 -3.81 0.75 -4.09
C ILE A 65 -4.06 -0.62 -4.74
N ASN A 66 -3.00 -1.32 -5.14
CA ASN A 66 -3.04 -2.61 -5.84
C ASN A 66 -2.49 -3.79 -5.04
N ARG A 67 -2.08 -3.58 -3.78
CA ARG A 67 -1.62 -4.65 -2.89
C ARG A 67 -2.73 -5.68 -2.69
N TYR A 68 -2.42 -6.92 -3.07
CA TYR A 68 -3.37 -8.02 -3.09
C TYR A 68 -3.11 -8.91 -1.86
N TYR A 69 -4.15 -9.23 -1.09
CA TYR A 69 -4.12 -9.97 0.20
C TYR A 69 -3.69 -9.18 1.46
N ASP A 70 -4.31 -9.54 2.59
CA ASP A 70 -4.14 -9.06 3.98
C ASP A 70 -4.37 -7.56 4.29
N ASP A 71 -4.43 -6.66 3.29
CA ASP A 71 -4.73 -5.23 3.46
C ASP A 71 -6.21 -4.86 3.30
N ALA A 72 -7.12 -5.84 3.34
CA ALA A 72 -8.56 -5.60 3.24
C ALA A 72 -9.11 -4.69 4.36
N SER A 73 -8.39 -4.56 5.47
CA SER A 73 -8.69 -3.63 6.57
C SER A 73 -8.32 -2.19 6.24
N LEU A 74 -7.29 -1.97 5.43
CA LEU A 74 -6.82 -0.64 5.05
C LEU A 74 -7.71 -0.02 3.97
N TYR A 75 -8.16 -0.81 3.00
CA TYR A 75 -8.86 -0.33 1.80
C TYR A 75 -10.32 0.06 2.04
N THR A 76 -10.60 1.03 2.90
CA THR A 76 -11.95 1.53 3.19
C THR A 76 -12.30 2.76 2.34
N ILE A 77 -13.56 3.22 2.45
CA ILE A 77 -13.94 4.51 1.87
C ILE A 77 -13.16 5.66 2.52
N ASP A 78 -12.96 5.61 3.85
CA ASP A 78 -12.16 6.59 4.60
C ASP A 78 -10.71 6.68 4.09
N PHE A 79 -10.11 5.54 3.71
CA PHE A 79 -8.77 5.53 3.10
C PHE A 79 -8.76 6.27 1.77
N LEU A 80 -9.75 6.00 0.92
CA LEU A 80 -9.89 6.68 -0.37
C LEU A 80 -10.10 8.19 -0.17
N GLU A 81 -11.01 8.59 0.72
CA GLU A 81 -11.28 9.99 1.00
C GLU A 81 -10.06 10.73 1.54
N LYS A 82 -9.31 10.10 2.46
CA LYS A 82 -8.13 10.71 3.07
C LYS A 82 -6.99 10.93 2.06
N TYR A 83 -6.81 10.02 1.11
CA TYR A 83 -5.64 10.01 0.22
C TYR A 83 -5.97 10.21 -1.26
N VAL A 84 -7.19 10.65 -1.59
CA VAL A 84 -7.65 10.80 -2.99
C VAL A 84 -6.70 11.63 -3.84
N ASP A 85 -6.12 12.70 -3.28
CA ASP A 85 -5.20 13.60 -3.98
C ASP A 85 -3.85 12.98 -4.32
N ARG A 86 -3.50 11.87 -3.65
CA ARG A 86 -2.25 11.14 -3.89
C ARG A 86 -2.40 10.00 -4.87
N ILE A 87 -3.63 9.50 -5.03
CA ILE A 87 -3.93 8.33 -5.85
C ILE A 87 -3.99 8.73 -7.34
N PRO A 88 -3.19 8.09 -8.21
CA PRO A 88 -3.27 8.32 -9.65
C PRO A 88 -4.65 7.94 -10.19
N THR A 89 -5.38 8.93 -10.71
CA THR A 89 -6.80 8.78 -11.11
C THR A 89 -7.00 7.71 -12.19
N ASN A 90 -6.02 7.55 -13.10
CA ASN A 90 -6.02 6.54 -14.14
C ASN A 90 -5.95 5.10 -13.61
N ASN A 91 -5.47 4.91 -12.37
CA ASN A 91 -5.27 3.60 -11.78
C ASN A 91 -6.37 3.22 -10.78
N LEU A 92 -7.09 4.20 -10.21
CA LEU A 92 -8.09 3.97 -9.16
C LEU A 92 -9.17 2.98 -9.59
N GLN A 93 -9.84 3.17 -10.73
CA GLN A 93 -11.00 2.35 -11.11
C GLN A 93 -10.66 0.86 -11.31
N ASN A 94 -9.42 0.57 -11.71
CA ASN A 94 -8.94 -0.80 -11.93
C ASN A 94 -8.18 -1.35 -10.72
N SER A 95 -8.16 -0.62 -9.61
CA SER A 95 -7.36 -0.98 -8.43
C SER A 95 -8.06 -1.96 -7.49
N TYR A 96 -7.26 -2.68 -6.70
CA TYR A 96 -7.80 -3.54 -5.65
C TYR A 96 -8.52 -2.75 -4.54
N LEU A 97 -8.09 -1.50 -4.28
CA LEU A 97 -8.81 -0.56 -3.43
C LEU A 97 -10.25 -0.35 -3.91
N TRP A 98 -10.43 0.01 -5.19
CA TRP A 98 -11.75 0.24 -5.76
C TRP A 98 -12.61 -1.02 -5.75
N TYR A 99 -12.06 -2.15 -6.18
CA TYR A 99 -12.73 -3.44 -6.10
C TYR A 99 -13.23 -3.73 -4.67
N SER A 100 -12.39 -3.48 -3.67
CA SER A 100 -12.72 -3.71 -2.26
C SER A 100 -13.86 -2.83 -1.78
N ILE A 101 -13.85 -1.54 -2.13
CA ILE A 101 -14.91 -0.58 -1.79
C ILE A 101 -16.24 -1.00 -2.43
N VAL A 102 -16.25 -1.23 -3.75
CA VAL A 102 -17.46 -1.62 -4.49
C VAL A 102 -18.02 -2.94 -3.96
N LYS A 103 -17.17 -3.94 -3.71
CA LYS A 103 -17.58 -5.23 -3.17
C LYS A 103 -18.28 -5.12 -1.82
N ARG A 104 -17.79 -4.25 -0.91
CA ARG A 104 -18.46 -4.00 0.37
C ARG A 104 -19.82 -3.34 0.17
N ARG A 105 -19.88 -2.28 -0.65
CA ARG A 105 -21.12 -1.55 -0.93
C ARG A 105 -22.19 -2.44 -1.57
N MET A 106 -21.81 -3.32 -2.49
CA MET A 106 -22.73 -4.29 -3.10
C MET A 106 -23.33 -5.24 -2.07
N LYS A 107 -22.53 -5.71 -1.09
CA LYS A 107 -23.01 -6.58 -0.02
C LYS A 107 -23.97 -5.87 0.93
N GLU A 108 -23.67 -4.63 1.30
CA GLU A 108 -24.54 -3.79 2.13
C GLU A 108 -25.90 -3.57 1.46
N LEU A 109 -25.90 -3.16 0.19
CA LEU A 109 -27.14 -2.98 -0.58
C LEU A 109 -27.95 -4.27 -0.72
N ALA A 110 -27.28 -5.40 -0.95
CA ALA A 110 -27.96 -6.70 -1.01
C ALA A 110 -28.63 -7.05 0.32
N PHE A 111 -27.99 -6.74 1.45
CA PHE A 111 -28.56 -6.94 2.77
C PHE A 111 -29.76 -6.01 3.02
N GLU A 112 -29.64 -4.71 2.68
CA GLU A 112 -30.74 -3.73 2.78
C GLU A 112 -31.98 -4.19 2.01
N ILE A 113 -31.81 -4.71 0.79
CA ILE A 113 -32.91 -5.22 -0.04
C ILE A 113 -33.60 -6.44 0.58
N VAL A 114 -32.84 -7.39 1.13
CA VAL A 114 -33.38 -8.62 1.72
C VAL A 114 -34.03 -8.38 3.09
N SER A 115 -33.64 -7.32 3.79
CA SER A 115 -34.18 -6.95 5.10
C SER A 115 -35.46 -6.11 5.07
N GLN A 116 -35.95 -5.72 3.89
CA GLN A 116 -37.23 -5.03 3.67
C GLN A 116 -38.38 -6.03 3.54
#